data_AF-A0A843XJE9-F1
#
_entry.id   AF-A0A843XJE9-F1
#
_cell.length_a   1.000
_cell.length_b   1.000
_cell.length_c   1.000
_cell.angle_alpha   90.00
_cell.angle_beta   90.00
_cell.angle_gamma   90.00
#
_symmetry.space_group_name_H-M   'P 1'
#
loop_
_entity.id
_entity.type
_entity.pdbx_description
1 polymer ?
#
loop_
_entity_poly.entity_id
_entity_poly.type
_entity_poly.pdbx_seq_one_letter_code
_entity_poly.pdbx_strand_id
1 'polypeptide(L)'
;MRRDCWQSLCNIWAAERWQETSTTMKVNWAANPEANTHTSGFVSFAIHRSILEKELKWPPTFQKVFDKTHKKKGTDQYISDRAQEESYSQQMTEKYAREKE
;
A
#
# COMPACT_ATOMS: atom_id res chain seq x y z
N MET A 1 20.44 18.48 -16.91
CA MET A 1 19.03 18.92 -16.89
C MET A 1 19.02 20.42 -17.21
N ARG A 2 18.25 20.89 -18.20
CA ARG A 2 18.23 22.31 -18.59
C ARG A 2 17.62 23.15 -17.46
N ARG A 3 18.28 24.23 -17.03
CA ARG A 3 17.80 25.13 -15.95
C ARG A 3 16.38 25.62 -16.18
N ASP A 4 16.01 25.83 -17.43
CA ASP A 4 14.68 26.30 -17.83
C ASP A 4 13.58 25.28 -17.50
N CYS A 5 13.87 23.99 -17.66
CA CYS A 5 12.95 22.92 -17.28
C CYS A 5 12.76 22.86 -15.76
N TRP A 6 13.84 23.06 -14.99
CA TRP A 6 13.77 23.10 -13.53
C TRP A 6 12.91 24.27 -13.05
N GLN A 7 13.14 25.47 -13.60
CA GLN A 7 12.37 26.66 -13.23
C GLN A 7 10.88 26.52 -13.59
N SER A 8 10.58 25.92 -14.75
CA SER A 8 9.20 25.65 -15.16
C SER A 8 8.49 24.68 -14.20
N LEU A 9 9.19 23.65 -13.71
CA LEU A 9 8.65 22.72 -12.72
C LEU A 9 8.41 23.40 -11.37
N CYS A 10 9.36 24.23 -10.92
CA CYS A 10 9.19 25.03 -9.71
C CYS A 10 7.95 25.94 -9.79
N ASN A 11 7.70 26.56 -10.94
CA ASN A 11 6.51 27.40 -11.14
C ASN A 11 5.21 26.59 -11.09
N ILE A 12 5.20 25.37 -11.64
CA ILE A 12 4.04 24.47 -11.56
C ILE A 12 3.77 24.10 -10.10
N TRP A 13 4.79 23.69 -9.33
CA TRP A 13 4.62 23.33 -7.92
C TRP A 13 4.30 24.52 -7.01
N ALA A 14 4.70 25.73 -7.40
CA ALA A 14 4.34 26.96 -6.71
C ALA A 14 2.90 27.41 -6.96
N ALA A 15 2.19 26.82 -7.93
CA ALA A 15 0.80 27.14 -8.18
C ALA A 15 -0.08 26.75 -6.97
N GLU A 16 -1.05 27.60 -6.64
CA GLU A 16 -1.94 27.47 -5.49
C GLU A 16 -2.59 26.08 -5.38
N ARG A 17 -3.11 25.55 -6.49
CA ARG A 17 -3.66 24.19 -6.59
C ARG A 17 -2.73 23.10 -6.02
N TRP A 18 -1.44 23.18 -6.31
CA TRP A 18 -0.46 22.20 -5.84
C TRP A 18 -0.13 22.39 -4.36
N GLN A 19 -0.08 23.63 -3.90
CA GLN A 19 0.13 23.95 -2.48
C GLN A 19 -1.06 23.51 -1.61
N GLU A 20 -2.28 23.76 -2.06
CA GLU A 20 -3.51 23.30 -1.42
C GLU A 20 -3.52 21.77 -1.34
N THR A 21 -3.30 21.09 -2.46
CA THR A 21 -3.25 19.62 -2.51
C THR A 21 -2.19 19.08 -1.55
N SER A 22 -0.98 19.65 -1.57
CA SER A 22 0.10 19.23 -0.68
C SER A 22 -0.24 19.46 0.79
N THR A 23 -0.92 20.56 1.12
CA THR A 23 -1.32 20.90 2.49
C THR A 23 -2.42 19.96 2.97
N THR A 24 -3.45 19.72 2.15
CA THR A 24 -4.50 18.75 2.45
C THR A 24 -3.95 17.35 2.64
N MET A 25 -3.04 16.89 1.76
CA MET A 25 -2.39 15.59 1.95
C MET A 25 -1.59 15.54 3.25
N LYS A 26 -0.85 16.59 3.60
CA LYS A 26 -0.11 16.67 4.86
C LYS A 26 -1.03 16.61 6.09
N VAL A 27 -2.18 17.29 6.05
CA VAL A 27 -3.19 17.26 7.13
C VAL A 27 -3.82 15.87 7.22
N ASN A 28 -4.22 15.28 6.08
CA ASN A 28 -4.77 13.93 6.04
C ASN A 28 -3.76 12.90 6.58
N TRP A 29 -2.48 13.07 6.25
CA TRP A 29 -1.41 12.25 6.79
C TRP A 29 -1.27 12.43 8.30
N ALA A 30 -1.24 13.67 8.80
CA ALA A 30 -1.15 13.92 10.23
C ALA A 30 -2.37 13.40 11.02
N ALA A 31 -3.56 13.40 10.41
CA ALA A 31 -4.80 12.95 11.03
C ALA A 31 -4.87 11.42 11.16
N ASN A 32 -4.18 10.66 10.30
CA ASN A 32 -4.18 9.19 10.36
C ASN A 32 -2.76 8.63 10.12
N PRO A 33 -1.86 8.75 11.11
CA PRO A 33 -0.48 8.29 10.99
C PRO A 33 -0.38 6.78 10.74
N GLU A 34 -1.32 5.98 11.24
CA GLU A 34 -1.35 4.53 11.05
C GLU A 34 -1.77 4.11 9.64
N ALA A 35 -2.70 4.83 9.00
CA ALA A 35 -3.09 4.60 7.61
C ALA A 35 -1.98 4.94 6.60
N ASN A 36 -1.03 5.80 6.97
CA ASN A 36 0.07 6.21 6.10
C ASN A 36 1.15 5.14 5.90
N THR A 37 1.13 4.09 6.72
CA THR A 37 2.08 2.98 6.60
C THR A 37 2.01 2.30 5.22
N HIS A 38 0.87 2.44 4.52
CA HIS A 38 0.60 1.79 3.23
C HIS A 38 0.98 2.58 1.97
N THR A 39 1.45 3.83 2.07
CA THR A 39 1.81 4.64 0.89
C THR A 39 3.29 4.55 0.51
N SER A 40 3.85 3.34 0.55
CA SER A 40 5.19 3.08 -0.01
C SER A 40 5.08 2.37 -1.37
N GLY A 41 4.83 3.17 -2.41
CA GLY A 41 5.00 2.77 -3.80
C GLY A 41 3.75 2.21 -4.48
N PHE A 42 3.58 2.56 -5.75
CA PHE A 42 2.51 2.11 -6.64
C PHE A 42 2.77 0.67 -7.12
N VAL A 43 3.03 -0.26 -6.20
CA VAL A 43 3.20 -1.68 -6.53
C VAL A 43 1.87 -2.37 -6.29
N SER A 44 1.19 -2.74 -7.37
CA SER A 44 -0.11 -3.40 -7.27
C SER A 44 0.02 -4.78 -6.63
N PHE A 45 -1.09 -5.29 -6.08
CA PHE A 45 -1.17 -6.67 -5.59
C PHE A 45 -0.73 -7.69 -6.65
N ALA A 46 -1.07 -7.47 -7.92
CA ALA A 46 -0.68 -8.34 -9.03
C ALA A 46 0.85 -8.43 -9.19
N ILE A 47 1.56 -7.32 -9.00
CA ILE A 47 3.03 -7.30 -9.03
C ILE A 47 3.59 -8.07 -7.83
N HIS A 48 3.06 -7.84 -6.63
CA HIS A 48 3.46 -8.59 -5.44
C HIS A 48 3.23 -10.10 -5.59
N ARG A 49 2.10 -10.49 -6.17
CA ARG A 49 1.76 -11.89 -6.48
C ARG A 49 2.75 -12.50 -7.47
N SER A 50 3.07 -11.81 -8.57
CA SER A 50 4.01 -12.30 -9.59
C SER A 50 5.44 -12.45 -9.05
N ILE A 51 5.89 -11.50 -8.22
CA ILE A 51 7.19 -11.61 -7.56
C ILE A 51 7.21 -12.83 -6.63
N LEU A 52 6.17 -13.00 -5.82
CA LEU A 52 6.08 -14.10 -4.86
C LEU A 52 5.95 -15.47 -5.55
N GLU A 53 5.28 -15.54 -6.69
CA GLU A 53 5.20 -16.75 -7.51
C GLU A 53 6.58 -17.17 -8.05
N LYS A 54 7.39 -16.22 -8.52
CA LYS A 54 8.75 -16.50 -9.00
C LYS A 54 9.68 -17.02 -7.90
N GLU A 55 9.51 -16.53 -6.67
CA GLU A 55 10.26 -16.96 -5.49
C GLU A 55 9.83 -18.35 -5.03
N LEU A 56 8.53 -18.61 -4.91
CA LEU A 56 8.00 -19.86 -4.37
C LEU A 56 7.89 -20.99 -5.40
N LYS A 57 8.03 -20.69 -6.70
CA LYS A 57 7.81 -21.63 -7.81
C LYS A 57 6.41 -22.25 -7.87
N TRP A 58 5.44 -21.64 -7.17
CA TRP A 58 4.03 -21.98 -7.23
C TRP A 58 3.16 -20.72 -7.21
N PRO A 59 1.88 -20.78 -7.61
CA PRO A 59 0.95 -19.67 -7.45
C PRO A 59 0.65 -19.42 -5.95
N PRO A 60 0.97 -18.24 -5.40
CA PRO A 60 0.70 -17.93 -4.00
C PRO A 60 -0.79 -17.62 -3.77
N THR A 61 -1.30 -18.01 -2.61
CA THR A 61 -2.63 -17.61 -2.14
C THR A 61 -2.66 -16.13 -1.77
N PHE A 62 -3.86 -15.56 -1.71
CA PHE A 62 -4.05 -14.18 -1.30
C PHE A 62 -3.41 -13.91 0.07
N GLN A 63 -3.66 -14.78 1.05
CA GLN A 63 -3.10 -14.67 2.40
C GLN A 63 -1.56 -14.61 2.40
N LYS A 64 -0.88 -15.40 1.56
CA LYS A 64 0.58 -15.38 1.50
C LYS A 64 1.13 -14.06 0.94
N VAL A 65 0.43 -13.47 -0.03
CA VAL A 65 0.79 -12.16 -0.58
C VAL A 65 0.54 -11.07 0.47
N PHE A 66 -0.58 -11.17 1.19
CA PHE A 66 -0.94 -10.27 2.29
C PHE A 66 0.10 -10.32 3.42
N ASP A 67 0.38 -11.51 3.95
CA ASP A 67 1.37 -11.72 5.01
C ASP A 67 2.75 -11.15 4.64
N LYS A 68 3.22 -11.39 3.41
CA LYS A 68 4.51 -10.89 2.96
C LYS A 68 4.58 -9.36 2.89
N THR A 69 3.46 -8.70 2.64
CA THR A 69 3.38 -7.24 2.51
C THR A 69 3.01 -6.54 3.82
N HIS A 70 2.42 -7.27 4.76
CA HIS A 70 1.81 -6.71 5.98
C HIS A 70 2.45 -7.22 7.28
N LYS A 71 3.35 -8.20 7.23
CA LYS A 71 4.16 -8.63 8.40
C LYS A 71 5.53 -7.98 8.39
N LYS A 72 6.05 -7.69 9.59
CA LYS A 72 7.42 -7.18 9.76
C LYS A 72 8.42 -8.27 9.34
N LYS A 73 9.50 -7.88 8.66
CA LYS A 73 10.52 -8.84 8.20
C LYS A 73 11.14 -9.58 9.38
N GLY A 74 11.16 -10.90 9.31
CA GLY A 74 11.78 -11.75 10.34
C GLY A 74 10.93 -11.96 11.60
N THR A 75 9.69 -11.46 11.64
CA THR A 75 8.74 -11.74 12.71
C THR A 75 7.40 -12.16 12.13
N ASP A 76 6.56 -12.78 12.95
CA ASP A 76 5.18 -13.12 12.57
C ASP A 76 4.17 -12.01 12.96
N GLN A 77 4.67 -10.83 13.32
CA GLN A 77 3.85 -9.70 13.76
C GLN A 77 3.45 -8.82 12.58
N TYR A 78 2.18 -8.43 12.55
CA TYR A 78 1.69 -7.44 11.59
C TYR A 78 2.32 -6.07 11.83
N ILE A 79 2.44 -5.30 10.75
CA ILE A 79 2.98 -3.95 10.77
C ILE A 79 1.99 -2.99 11.47
N SER A 80 0.69 -3.27 11.42
CA SER A 80 -0.38 -2.49 12.07
C SER A 80 -1.53 -3.39 12.54
N ASP A 81 -2.28 -2.91 13.55
CA ASP A 81 -3.49 -3.58 14.05
C ASP A 81 -4.55 -3.71 12.95
N ARG A 82 -4.66 -2.69 12.10
CA ARG A 82 -5.51 -2.72 10.91
C ARG A 82 -5.17 -3.87 9.96
N ALA A 83 -3.89 -4.13 9.73
CA ALA A 83 -3.49 -5.24 8.86
C ALA A 83 -3.86 -6.60 9.47
N GLN A 84 -3.85 -6.72 10.79
CA GLN A 84 -4.31 -7.92 11.48
C GLN A 84 -5.83 -8.13 11.33
N GLU A 85 -6.62 -7.07 11.43
CA GLU A 85 -8.07 -7.10 11.21
C GLU A 85 -8.44 -7.39 9.74
N GLU A 86 -7.74 -6.79 8.78
CA GLU A 86 -7.94 -7.03 7.35
C GLU A 86 -7.60 -8.49 6.96
N SER A 87 -6.51 -9.03 7.51
CA SER A 87 -6.16 -10.46 7.38
C SER A 87 -7.28 -11.37 7.89
N TYR A 88 -7.84 -11.07 9.07
CA TYR A 88 -8.92 -11.86 9.66
C TYR A 88 -10.22 -11.78 8.84
N SER A 89 -10.61 -10.58 8.42
CA SER A 89 -11.83 -10.36 7.63
C SER A 89 -11.77 -10.95 6.22
N GLN A 90 -10.60 -10.96 5.58
CA GLN A 90 -10.37 -11.62 4.29
C GLN A 90 -10.43 -13.14 4.41
N GLN A 91 -9.85 -13.71 5.48
CA GLN A 91 -9.98 -15.14 5.77
C GLN A 91 -11.45 -15.54 6.02
N MET A 92 -12.22 -14.70 6.70
CA MET A 92 -13.65 -14.93 6.94
C MET A 92 -14.48 -14.82 5.65
N THR A 93 -14.21 -13.83 4.80
CA THR A 93 -14.96 -13.67 3.54
C THR A 93 -14.64 -14.77 2.52
N GLU A 94 -13.39 -15.24 2.41
CA GLU A 94 -13.03 -16.37 1.53
C GLU A 94 -13.53 -17.74 2.04
N LYS A 95 -13.68 -17.89 3.36
CA LYS A 95 -14.20 -19.10 4.00
C LYS A 95 -15.72 -19.20 3.89
N TYR A 96 -16.44 -18.10 4.13
CA TYR A 96 -17.92 -18.08 4.11
C TYR A 96 -18.54 -17.71 2.76
N ALA A 97 -17.80 -17.18 1.79
CA ALA A 97 -18.28 -17.02 0.41
C ALA A 97 -18.37 -18.35 -0.35
N ARG A 98 -17.75 -19.43 0.16
CA ARG A 98 -17.85 -20.79 -0.37
C ARG A 98 -18.96 -21.63 0.26
N GLU A 99 -19.65 -21.12 1.30
CA GLU A 99 -20.75 -21.82 1.98
C GLU A 99 -22.15 -21.36 1.50
N LYS A 100 -22.22 -20.49 0.49
CA LYS A 100 -23.47 -20.16 -0.22
C LYS A 100 -23.40 -20.67 -1.67
N GLU A 101 -23.45 -21.99 -1.82
CA GLU A 101 -24.07 -22.63 -3.00
C GLU A 101 -25.60 -22.60 -2.83
#